data_AF-A0A259CUD6-F1
#
_entry.id   AF-A0A259CUD6-F1
#
_cell.length_a   1.000
_cell.length_b   1.000
_cell.length_c   1.000
_cell.angle_alpha   90.00
_cell.angle_beta   90.00
_cell.angle_gamma   90.00
#
_symmetry.space_group_name_H-M   'P 1'
#
loop_
_entity.id
_entity.type
_entity.pdbx_description
1 polymer ?
#
loop_
_entity_poly.entity_id
_entity_poly.type
_entity_poly.pdbx_seq_one_letter_code
_entity_poly.pdbx_strand_id
1 'polypeptide(L)'
;MTVTGKDLIDLGFPQGAALGAALEHARAQGLEGDALRAFVAANQPAPHMPLQAAPAYALNLEAEDEAEVDNVAKVTETMDALMRTPTVRAGAVMPDACPAGPTGTIPVGGVVVTEGAIHPGMHSADICCSVMFTDFGDADPKGVLDAVQGVTHFGPGGRANGRRFTVSLDLLDAFRANSFLNDDKILRAAMEHMGTQGDGNHFAFVGRSSATGNTCLVTHHGSRGPGAGLYTLGMRVAERFRKRLSPATAKDNAWIPADSPEGIAYWEALQLIRRWTKANHNAIHQAATVAMGAKARERFWNEHNFVFRRGNLFYHAKGATPVAADFLPDTSGVQIVPLNMGEPVLLIRGTTTDRNLGF
;
A
#
# COMPACT_ATOMS: atom_id res chain seq x y z
N MET A 1 -8.79 50.71 -15.34
CA MET A 1 -7.82 50.58 -14.21
C MET A 1 -7.17 49.22 -14.33
N THR A 2 -5.86 49.08 -14.17
CA THR A 2 -5.25 47.74 -14.26
C THR A 2 -5.68 46.88 -13.07
N VAL A 3 -6.48 45.84 -13.31
CA VAL A 3 -6.91 44.87 -12.30
C VAL A 3 -5.70 44.29 -11.56
N THR A 4 -5.81 44.21 -10.23
CA THR A 4 -4.80 43.70 -9.30
C THR A 4 -5.27 42.41 -8.65
N GLY A 5 -4.34 41.63 -8.09
CA GLY A 5 -4.69 40.43 -7.33
C GLY A 5 -5.58 40.74 -6.11
N LYS A 6 -5.42 41.94 -5.53
CA LYS A 6 -6.28 42.41 -4.44
C LYS A 6 -7.72 42.57 -4.91
N ASP A 7 -7.95 43.10 -6.11
CA ASP A 7 -9.31 43.26 -6.65
C ASP A 7 -10.02 41.91 -6.80
N LEU A 8 -9.31 40.86 -7.22
CA LEU A 8 -9.87 39.51 -7.28
C LEU A 8 -10.18 38.96 -5.88
N ILE A 9 -9.28 39.16 -4.91
CA ILE A 9 -9.47 38.72 -3.52
C ILE A 9 -10.65 39.43 -2.86
N ASP A 10 -10.76 40.75 -3.04
CA ASP A 10 -11.85 41.56 -2.50
C ASP A 10 -13.21 41.15 -3.11
N LEU A 11 -13.20 40.55 -4.31
CA LEU A 11 -14.37 39.93 -4.96
C LEU A 11 -14.61 38.46 -4.55
N GLY A 12 -13.84 37.94 -3.60
CA GLY A 12 -14.01 36.59 -3.04
C GLY A 12 -13.13 35.51 -3.67
N PHE A 13 -12.21 35.85 -4.58
CA PHE A 13 -11.26 34.87 -5.13
C PHE A 13 -10.22 34.49 -4.04
N PRO A 14 -10.06 33.22 -3.68
CA PRO A 14 -9.16 32.84 -2.61
C PRO A 14 -7.69 33.06 -2.99
N GLN A 15 -6.89 33.46 -2.00
CA GLN A 15 -5.45 33.54 -2.15
C GLN A 15 -4.86 32.13 -2.40
N GLY A 16 -4.02 31.99 -3.43
CA GLY A 16 -3.40 30.70 -3.76
C GLY A 16 -2.85 30.62 -5.18
N ALA A 17 -2.45 29.41 -5.59
CA ALA A 17 -1.83 29.18 -6.89
C ALA A 17 -2.72 29.57 -8.08
N ALA A 18 -4.05 29.49 -7.93
CA ALA A 18 -5.01 29.86 -8.97
C ALA A 18 -5.14 31.38 -9.19
N LEU A 19 -4.75 32.19 -8.20
CA LEU A 19 -4.91 33.66 -8.27
C LEU A 19 -4.07 34.27 -9.39
N GLY A 20 -2.85 33.76 -9.63
CA GLY A 20 -1.97 34.27 -10.68
C GLY A 20 -2.57 34.08 -12.07
N ALA A 21 -3.00 32.86 -12.40
CA ALA A 21 -3.63 32.56 -13.69
C ALA A 21 -4.96 33.31 -13.88
N ALA A 22 -5.78 33.42 -12.83
CA ALA A 22 -7.02 34.19 -12.88
C ALA A 22 -6.76 35.69 -13.12
N LEU A 23 -5.71 36.24 -12.49
CA LEU A 23 -5.30 37.64 -12.68
C LEU A 23 -4.77 37.89 -14.09
N GLU A 24 -3.94 36.99 -14.63
CA GLU A 24 -3.44 37.09 -16.00
C GLU A 24 -4.59 37.04 -17.02
N HIS A 25 -5.54 36.13 -16.83
CA HIS A 25 -6.72 36.05 -17.70
C HIS A 25 -7.57 37.31 -17.62
N ALA A 26 -7.88 37.79 -16.41
CA ALA A 26 -8.66 39.01 -16.21
C ALA A 26 -8.01 40.23 -16.88
N ARG A 27 -6.68 40.34 -16.80
CA ARG A 27 -5.91 41.40 -17.48
C ARG A 27 -5.90 41.25 -19.00
N ALA A 28 -5.67 40.04 -19.50
CA ALA A 28 -5.63 39.76 -20.93
C ALA A 28 -6.98 40.05 -21.61
N GLN A 29 -8.09 39.83 -20.91
CA GLN A 29 -9.44 40.07 -21.38
C GLN A 29 -9.97 41.48 -21.03
N GLY A 30 -9.19 42.31 -20.34
CA GLY A 30 -9.60 43.65 -19.92
C GLY A 30 -10.88 43.66 -19.06
N LEU A 31 -11.06 42.62 -18.23
CA LEU A 31 -12.28 42.48 -17.42
C LEU A 31 -12.32 43.56 -16.34
N GLU A 32 -13.39 44.34 -16.30
CA GLU A 32 -13.64 45.37 -15.29
C GLU A 32 -15.09 45.30 -14.80
N GLY A 33 -15.39 45.95 -13.67
CA GLY A 33 -16.75 46.09 -13.15
C GLY A 33 -17.50 44.76 -13.01
N ASP A 34 -18.70 44.68 -13.61
CA ASP A 34 -19.56 43.50 -13.51
C ASP A 34 -19.02 42.29 -14.28
N ALA A 35 -18.24 42.51 -15.34
CA ALA A 35 -17.59 41.43 -16.08
C ALA A 35 -16.51 40.75 -15.22
N LEU A 36 -15.74 41.53 -14.45
CA LEU A 36 -14.77 40.99 -13.50
C LEU A 36 -15.46 40.23 -12.35
N ARG A 37 -16.58 40.77 -11.83
CA ARG A 37 -17.39 40.09 -10.80
C ARG A 37 -17.93 38.76 -11.29
N ALA A 38 -18.52 38.72 -12.48
CA ALA A 38 -19.04 37.50 -13.09
C ALA A 38 -17.92 36.47 -13.32
N PHE A 39 -16.76 36.93 -13.81
CA PHE A 39 -15.58 36.08 -13.97
C PHE A 39 -15.10 35.49 -12.65
N VAL A 40 -14.92 36.30 -11.60
CA VAL A 40 -14.49 35.82 -10.29
C VAL A 40 -15.47 34.79 -9.76
N ALA A 41 -16.78 35.09 -9.77
CA ALA A 41 -17.80 34.16 -9.30
C ALA A 41 -17.81 32.83 -10.05
N ALA A 42 -17.59 32.85 -11.36
CA ALA A 42 -17.57 31.65 -12.20
C ALA A 42 -16.28 30.83 -12.10
N ASN A 43 -15.17 31.42 -11.64
CA ASN A 43 -13.84 30.81 -11.68
C ASN A 43 -13.20 30.62 -10.30
N GLN A 44 -13.96 30.77 -9.21
CA GLN A 44 -13.45 30.44 -7.88
C GLN A 44 -13.10 28.94 -7.83
N PRO A 45 -11.94 28.56 -7.28
CA PRO A 45 -11.66 27.16 -7.05
C PRO A 45 -12.67 26.59 -6.04
N ALA A 46 -12.97 25.31 -6.19
CA ALA A 46 -13.85 24.61 -5.26
C ALA A 46 -13.38 24.80 -3.81
N PRO A 47 -14.30 24.93 -2.83
CA PRO A 47 -13.92 25.07 -1.43
C PRO A 47 -13.12 23.87 -0.95
N HIS A 48 -12.22 24.11 0.01
CA HIS A 48 -11.47 23.03 0.66
C HIS A 48 -12.43 22.11 1.43
N MET A 49 -12.18 20.80 1.36
CA MET A 49 -12.84 19.79 2.17
C MET A 49 -12.28 19.86 3.60
N PRO A 50 -13.11 20.15 4.62
CA PRO A 50 -12.70 20.10 6.01
C PRO A 50 -12.53 18.65 6.46
N LEU A 51 -11.84 18.44 7.60
CA LEU A 51 -11.89 17.15 8.30
C LEU A 51 -13.34 16.80 8.64
N GLN A 52 -13.67 15.51 8.59
CA GLN A 52 -14.98 15.00 8.95
C GLN A 52 -15.09 14.65 10.44
N ALA A 53 -16.32 14.42 10.90
CA ALA A 53 -16.55 13.66 12.12
C ALA A 53 -16.05 12.22 11.90
N ALA A 54 -15.36 11.64 12.89
CA ALA A 54 -14.82 10.30 12.76
C ALA A 54 -15.96 9.26 12.65
N PRO A 55 -16.06 8.49 11.54
CA PRO A 55 -16.95 7.35 11.48
C PRO A 55 -16.49 6.28 12.46
N ALA A 56 -17.42 5.46 12.92
CA ALA A 56 -17.11 4.33 13.78
C ALA A 56 -16.21 3.31 13.05
N TYR A 57 -15.34 2.66 13.81
CA TYR A 57 -14.49 1.57 13.35
C TYR A 57 -14.53 0.41 14.35
N ALA A 58 -14.22 -0.79 13.87
CA ALA A 58 -14.11 -1.96 14.73
C ALA A 58 -12.73 -1.99 15.41
N LEU A 59 -12.70 -2.09 16.73
CA LEU A 59 -11.48 -2.32 17.52
C LEU A 59 -11.48 -3.77 18.01
N ASN A 60 -10.63 -4.62 17.42
CA ASN A 60 -10.46 -6.03 17.82
C ASN A 60 -9.15 -6.23 18.58
N LEU A 61 -8.79 -5.27 19.42
CA LEU A 61 -7.55 -5.27 20.18
C LEU A 61 -7.88 -5.31 21.67
N GLU A 62 -7.34 -6.29 22.36
CA GLU A 62 -7.52 -6.53 23.80
C GLU A 62 -6.18 -6.35 24.51
N ALA A 63 -6.20 -6.11 25.81
CA ALA A 63 -4.98 -5.92 26.61
C ALA A 63 -5.06 -6.72 27.91
N GLU A 64 -3.99 -7.47 28.20
CA GLU A 64 -3.83 -8.29 29.39
C GLU A 64 -2.76 -7.71 30.35
N ASP A 65 -1.84 -6.87 29.85
CA ASP A 65 -0.79 -6.23 30.64
C ASP A 65 -0.65 -4.70 30.39
N GLU A 66 0.22 -4.05 31.16
CA GLU A 66 0.45 -2.60 31.07
C GLU A 66 1.00 -2.14 29.71
N ALA A 67 1.83 -2.97 29.06
CA ALA A 67 2.39 -2.65 27.76
C ALA A 67 1.32 -2.73 26.66
N GLU A 68 0.43 -3.72 26.76
CA GLU A 68 -0.71 -3.85 25.85
C GLU A 68 -1.76 -2.76 26.06
N VAL A 69 -1.99 -2.32 27.30
CA VAL A 69 -2.87 -1.16 27.58
C VAL A 69 -2.34 0.11 26.91
N ASP A 70 -1.04 0.38 26.98
CA ASP A 70 -0.40 1.50 26.28
C ASP A 70 -0.48 1.34 24.75
N ASN A 71 -0.31 0.13 24.23
CA ASN A 71 -0.48 -0.17 22.81
C ASN A 71 -1.91 0.13 22.33
N VAL A 72 -2.94 -0.35 23.05
CA VAL A 72 -4.35 -0.08 22.76
C VAL A 72 -4.63 1.41 22.74
N ALA A 73 -4.12 2.16 23.73
CA ALA A 73 -4.30 3.61 23.79
C ALA A 73 -3.71 4.32 22.56
N LYS A 74 -2.47 3.99 22.17
CA LYS A 74 -1.79 4.60 21.03
C LYS A 74 -2.43 4.25 19.68
N VAL A 75 -2.87 3.00 19.50
CA VAL A 75 -3.59 2.55 18.31
C VAL A 75 -4.93 3.27 18.19
N THR A 76 -5.66 3.39 19.30
CA THR A 76 -6.95 4.09 19.36
C THR A 76 -6.79 5.57 19.02
N GLU A 77 -5.85 6.27 19.67
CA GLU A 77 -5.57 7.69 19.39
C GLU A 77 -5.27 7.94 17.90
N THR A 78 -4.46 7.05 17.33
CA THR A 78 -4.08 7.10 15.92
C THR A 78 -5.27 6.87 15.00
N MET A 79 -6.09 5.87 15.26
CA MET A 79 -7.29 5.59 14.47
C MET A 79 -8.31 6.72 14.59
N ASP A 80 -8.54 7.26 15.78
CA ASP A 80 -9.45 8.39 16.01
C ASP A 80 -9.06 9.62 15.17
N ALA A 81 -7.75 9.90 15.05
CA ALA A 81 -7.24 10.96 14.20
C ALA A 81 -7.38 10.62 12.70
N LEU A 82 -7.01 9.40 12.29
CA LEU A 82 -7.05 8.92 10.90
C LEU A 82 -8.47 8.94 10.32
N MET A 83 -9.45 8.48 11.10
CA MET A 83 -10.84 8.33 10.68
C MET A 83 -11.52 9.67 10.36
N ARG A 84 -10.97 10.81 10.82
CA ARG A 84 -11.43 12.16 10.48
C ARG A 84 -11.02 12.63 9.07
N THR A 85 -10.29 11.81 8.32
CA THR A 85 -9.92 12.10 6.94
C THR A 85 -11.16 12.09 6.03
N PRO A 86 -11.39 13.10 5.16
CA PRO A 86 -12.70 13.31 4.50
C PRO A 86 -13.18 12.18 3.57
N THR A 87 -12.25 11.34 3.11
CA THR A 87 -12.53 10.25 2.19
C THR A 87 -12.78 8.91 2.89
N VAL A 88 -12.54 8.84 4.21
CA VAL A 88 -12.68 7.61 5.00
C VAL A 88 -14.16 7.33 5.27
N ARG A 89 -14.54 6.04 5.22
CA ARG A 89 -15.91 5.55 5.41
C ARG A 89 -16.03 4.50 6.49
N ALA A 90 -15.05 3.62 6.63
CA ALA A 90 -15.03 2.58 7.64
C ALA A 90 -13.57 2.23 8.00
N GLY A 91 -13.40 1.56 9.13
CA GLY A 91 -12.10 1.05 9.54
C GLY A 91 -12.24 -0.17 10.44
N ALA A 92 -11.18 -0.97 10.50
CA ALA A 92 -11.04 -2.07 11.43
C ALA A 92 -9.59 -2.17 11.90
N VAL A 93 -9.41 -2.53 13.17
CA VAL A 93 -8.13 -2.80 13.81
C VAL A 93 -8.10 -4.29 14.13
N MET A 94 -7.06 -4.97 13.66
CA MET A 94 -6.82 -6.39 13.88
C MET A 94 -6.17 -6.66 15.25
N PRO A 95 -6.22 -7.90 15.76
CA PRO A 95 -5.70 -8.24 17.09
C PRO A 95 -4.19 -8.07 17.28
N ASP A 96 -3.43 -7.99 16.20
CA ASP A 96 -1.97 -7.80 16.20
C ASP A 96 -1.55 -6.33 15.98
N ALA A 97 -2.50 -5.40 16.09
CA ALA A 97 -2.24 -4.03 15.70
C ALA A 97 -1.26 -3.30 16.61
N CYS A 98 -0.37 -2.51 16.01
CA CYS A 98 0.59 -1.69 16.73
C CYS A 98 0.88 -0.35 16.04
N PRO A 99 1.32 0.68 16.79
CA PRO A 99 1.68 1.98 16.24
C PRO A 99 2.79 1.87 15.20
N ALA A 100 2.67 2.65 14.13
CA ALA A 100 3.56 2.53 12.97
C ALA A 100 4.11 3.87 12.46
N GLY A 101 3.94 4.93 13.24
CA GLY A 101 4.26 6.30 12.86
C GLY A 101 3.67 7.31 13.85
N PRO A 102 3.68 8.61 13.50
CA PRO A 102 3.00 9.64 14.29
C PRO A 102 1.49 9.42 14.32
N THR A 103 0.83 10.02 15.32
CA THR A 103 -0.64 9.99 15.48
C THR A 103 -1.36 10.31 14.17
N GLY A 104 -2.29 9.44 13.78
CA GLY A 104 -3.04 9.54 12.53
C GLY A 104 -2.46 8.73 11.36
N THR A 105 -1.32 8.07 11.52
CA THR A 105 -0.78 7.09 10.56
C THR A 105 -1.51 5.76 10.69
N ILE A 106 -1.95 5.12 9.61
CA ILE A 106 -2.55 3.77 9.75
C ILE A 106 -1.61 2.81 10.54
N PRO A 107 -2.13 2.16 11.61
CA PRO A 107 -1.33 1.21 12.38
C PRO A 107 -1.02 -0.03 11.55
N VAL A 108 0.01 -0.79 11.95
CA VAL A 108 0.08 -2.20 11.52
C VAL A 108 -1.14 -2.92 12.09
N GLY A 109 -1.70 -3.91 11.40
CA GLY A 109 -3.01 -4.50 11.70
C GLY A 109 -4.19 -3.59 11.37
N GLY A 110 -3.99 -2.48 10.65
CA GLY A 110 -5.05 -1.54 10.30
C GLY A 110 -5.66 -1.82 8.92
N VAL A 111 -6.98 -1.71 8.84
CA VAL A 111 -7.75 -1.64 7.58
C VAL A 111 -8.56 -0.37 7.55
N VAL A 112 -8.40 0.46 6.52
CA VAL A 112 -9.17 1.70 6.32
C VAL A 112 -9.84 1.67 4.96
N VAL A 113 -11.15 1.90 4.94
CA VAL A 113 -11.96 1.96 3.73
C VAL A 113 -12.21 3.40 3.35
N THR A 114 -11.88 3.74 2.11
CA THR A 114 -12.04 5.07 1.53
C THR A 114 -12.89 5.03 0.28
N GLU A 115 -13.54 6.15 -0.02
CA GLU A 115 -14.37 6.30 -1.22
C GLU A 115 -13.68 7.21 -2.24
N GLY A 116 -13.54 6.72 -3.48
CA GLY A 116 -12.99 7.49 -4.60
C GLY A 116 -11.57 8.02 -4.40
N ALA A 117 -10.79 7.44 -3.48
CA ALA A 117 -9.52 7.99 -3.04
C ALA A 117 -8.52 6.88 -2.68
N ILE A 118 -7.34 6.95 -3.29
CA ILE A 118 -6.22 6.05 -2.97
C ILE A 118 -5.21 6.82 -2.12
N HIS A 119 -4.94 6.33 -0.91
CA HIS A 119 -3.96 6.90 0.02
C HIS A 119 -2.65 6.09 0.03
N PRO A 120 -1.57 6.60 -0.58
CA PRO A 120 -0.29 5.91 -0.57
C PRO A 120 0.25 5.63 0.84
N GLY A 121 0.03 6.58 1.77
CA GLY A 121 0.45 6.48 3.18
C GLY A 121 -0.23 5.35 3.95
N MET A 122 -1.38 4.85 3.47
CA MET A 122 -2.17 3.84 4.18
C MET A 122 -1.79 2.38 3.87
N HIS A 123 -0.80 2.12 3.03
CA HIS A 123 -0.28 0.75 2.77
C HIS A 123 1.25 0.63 2.90
N SER A 124 1.93 1.72 3.26
CA SER A 124 3.40 1.84 3.44
C SER A 124 4.25 1.79 2.16
N ALA A 125 5.56 2.02 2.35
CA ALA A 125 6.57 2.01 1.30
C ALA A 125 6.90 0.60 0.78
N ASP A 126 6.72 -0.44 1.60
CA ASP A 126 6.86 -1.82 1.14
C ASP A 126 5.53 -2.32 0.59
N ILE A 127 5.14 -1.73 -0.54
CA ILE A 127 3.88 -2.01 -1.24
C ILE A 127 3.79 -3.49 -1.54
N CYS A 128 2.62 -4.09 -1.29
CA CYS A 128 2.40 -5.51 -1.50
C CYS A 128 3.41 -6.37 -0.73
N CYS A 129 3.82 -5.97 0.48
CA CYS A 129 4.41 -6.95 1.40
C CYS A 129 3.44 -8.13 1.54
N SER A 130 3.99 -9.33 1.38
CA SER A 130 3.20 -10.52 1.17
C SER A 130 3.93 -11.75 1.69
N VAL A 131 3.18 -12.83 1.75
CA VAL A 131 3.66 -14.14 2.16
C VAL A 131 3.39 -15.17 1.09
N MET A 132 4.34 -16.07 0.87
CA MET A 132 4.18 -17.22 -0.03
C MET A 132 4.52 -18.50 0.70
N PHE A 133 3.70 -19.53 0.50
CA PHE A 133 3.84 -20.86 1.06
C PHE A 133 4.18 -21.87 -0.03
N THR A 134 4.99 -22.87 0.28
CA THR A 134 5.17 -24.06 -0.56
C THR A 134 5.29 -25.32 0.31
N ASP A 135 4.47 -26.32 0.01
CA ASP A 135 4.52 -27.65 0.62
C ASP A 135 5.52 -28.54 -0.15
N PHE A 136 6.54 -29.03 0.55
CA PHE A 136 7.58 -29.94 0.05
C PHE A 136 7.33 -31.41 0.43
N GLY A 137 6.21 -31.72 1.08
CA GLY A 137 5.85 -33.06 1.48
C GLY A 137 6.78 -33.63 2.55
N ASP A 138 7.28 -34.83 2.30
CA ASP A 138 8.18 -35.59 3.17
C ASP A 138 9.66 -35.19 3.05
N ALA A 139 9.97 -34.13 2.28
CA ALA A 139 11.33 -33.60 2.16
C ALA A 139 11.97 -33.29 3.52
N ASP A 140 13.29 -33.42 3.63
CA ASP A 140 14.03 -33.05 4.83
C ASP A 140 14.00 -31.52 5.07
N PRO A 141 13.52 -31.03 6.24
CA PRO A 141 13.50 -29.61 6.57
C PRO A 141 14.88 -28.95 6.50
N LYS A 142 15.95 -29.65 6.90
CA LYS A 142 17.28 -29.09 6.82
C LYS A 142 17.69 -28.88 5.37
N GLY A 143 17.45 -29.87 4.50
CA GLY A 143 17.67 -29.74 3.06
C GLY A 143 16.91 -28.56 2.44
N VAL A 144 15.63 -28.37 2.78
CA VAL A 144 14.83 -27.23 2.28
C VAL A 144 15.37 -25.90 2.81
N LEU A 145 15.80 -25.85 4.07
CA LEU A 145 16.41 -24.66 4.67
C LEU A 145 17.74 -24.30 3.99
N ASP A 146 18.63 -25.27 3.80
CA ASP A 146 19.91 -25.09 3.11
C ASP A 146 19.67 -24.61 1.67
N ALA A 147 18.67 -25.19 0.98
CA ALA A 147 18.30 -24.82 -0.38
C ALA A 147 17.80 -23.36 -0.47
N VAL A 148 16.88 -22.94 0.40
CA VAL A 148 16.40 -21.55 0.39
C VAL A 148 17.50 -20.56 0.83
N GLN A 149 18.33 -20.94 1.80
CA GLN A 149 19.45 -20.13 2.27
C GLN A 149 20.49 -19.90 1.15
N GLY A 150 20.76 -20.92 0.34
CA GLY A 150 21.70 -20.81 -0.79
C GLY A 150 21.20 -19.92 -1.93
N VAL A 151 19.89 -19.74 -2.07
CA VAL A 151 19.31 -18.93 -3.16
C VAL A 151 18.84 -17.57 -2.70
N THR A 152 18.56 -17.34 -1.42
CA THR A 152 18.04 -16.06 -0.93
C THR A 152 19.09 -14.95 -0.91
N HIS A 153 18.62 -13.71 -0.82
CA HIS A 153 19.45 -12.53 -0.62
C HIS A 153 18.74 -11.57 0.34
N PHE A 154 19.22 -11.52 1.58
CA PHE A 154 18.82 -10.53 2.58
C PHE A 154 19.78 -9.33 2.59
N GLY A 155 19.35 -8.23 3.21
CA GLY A 155 20.10 -6.99 3.32
C GLY A 155 19.85 -5.98 2.19
N PRO A 156 20.55 -4.84 2.24
CA PRO A 156 20.39 -3.76 1.27
C PRO A 156 20.94 -4.14 -0.11
N GLY A 157 20.47 -3.43 -1.13
CA GLY A 157 20.93 -3.58 -2.51
C GLY A 157 20.28 -4.74 -3.26
N GLY A 158 20.92 -5.11 -4.36
CA GLY A 158 20.42 -6.10 -5.31
C GLY A 158 21.50 -7.06 -5.78
N ARG A 159 21.09 -7.97 -6.66
CA ARG A 159 22.00 -8.95 -7.26
C ARG A 159 22.90 -8.28 -8.28
N ALA A 160 24.20 -8.56 -8.17
CA ALA A 160 25.19 -8.18 -9.17
C ALA A 160 24.81 -8.74 -10.56
N ASN A 161 25.22 -8.03 -11.61
CA ASN A 161 24.99 -8.48 -12.98
C ASN A 161 25.55 -9.89 -13.21
N GLY A 162 24.84 -10.71 -13.99
CA GLY A 162 25.16 -12.14 -14.17
C GLY A 162 24.65 -13.08 -13.06
N ARG A 163 24.21 -12.54 -11.90
CA ARG A 163 23.57 -13.34 -10.82
C ARG A 163 22.11 -12.96 -10.57
N ARG A 164 21.56 -12.05 -11.38
CA ARG A 164 20.18 -11.56 -11.26
C ARG A 164 19.20 -12.63 -11.69
N PHE A 165 18.07 -12.68 -11.01
CA PHE A 165 16.93 -13.43 -11.52
C PHE A 165 16.25 -12.59 -12.60
N THR A 166 15.74 -13.27 -13.62
CA THR A 166 15.13 -12.59 -14.78
C THR A 166 13.76 -12.05 -14.41
N VAL A 167 13.54 -10.78 -14.71
CA VAL A 167 12.19 -10.20 -14.78
C VAL A 167 11.64 -10.44 -16.18
N SER A 168 10.38 -10.85 -16.30
CA SER A 168 9.76 -11.04 -17.62
C SER A 168 9.75 -9.73 -18.41
N LEU A 169 10.03 -9.81 -19.72
CA LEU A 169 10.01 -8.64 -20.61
C LEU A 169 8.63 -7.97 -20.63
N ASP A 170 7.54 -8.75 -20.67
CA ASP A 170 6.16 -8.25 -20.58
C ASP A 170 5.95 -7.33 -19.37
N LEU A 171 6.39 -7.77 -18.18
CA LEU A 171 6.27 -6.96 -16.96
C LEU A 171 7.13 -5.69 -17.03
N LEU A 172 8.33 -5.75 -17.60
CA LEU A 172 9.18 -4.56 -17.77
C LEU A 172 8.59 -3.57 -18.78
N ASP A 173 8.00 -4.06 -19.87
CA ASP A 173 7.32 -3.22 -20.85
C ASP A 173 6.07 -2.57 -20.25
N ALA A 174 5.32 -3.29 -19.42
CA ALA A 174 4.21 -2.73 -18.66
C ALA A 174 4.67 -1.64 -17.66
N PHE A 175 5.83 -1.82 -17.00
CA PHE A 175 6.42 -0.77 -16.16
C PHE A 175 6.76 0.48 -16.98
N ARG A 176 7.36 0.32 -18.17
CA ARG A 176 7.70 1.44 -19.08
C ARG A 176 6.47 2.17 -19.61
N ALA A 177 5.35 1.47 -19.77
CA ALA A 177 4.09 2.06 -20.22
C ALA A 177 3.38 2.87 -19.13
N ASN A 178 3.67 2.62 -17.84
CA ASN A 178 3.03 3.29 -16.72
C ASN A 178 3.80 4.55 -16.29
N SER A 179 3.10 5.68 -16.13
CA SER A 179 3.70 6.99 -15.84
C SER A 179 4.38 7.11 -14.47
N PHE A 180 4.06 6.25 -13.51
CA PHE A 180 4.75 6.20 -12.22
C PHE A 180 5.96 5.28 -12.23
N LEU A 181 5.94 4.20 -13.02
CA LEU A 181 6.97 3.15 -13.00
C LEU A 181 8.04 3.33 -14.08
N ASN A 182 7.78 4.15 -15.10
CA ASN A 182 8.75 4.54 -16.12
C ASN A 182 9.78 5.56 -15.59
N ASP A 183 10.50 5.16 -14.54
CA ASP A 183 11.59 5.89 -13.91
C ASP A 183 12.84 5.00 -13.90
N ASP A 184 13.99 5.54 -14.31
CA ASP A 184 15.23 4.77 -14.45
C ASP A 184 15.65 4.06 -13.16
N LYS A 185 15.39 4.65 -11.99
CA LYS A 185 15.74 4.05 -10.70
C LYS A 185 14.78 2.91 -10.37
N ILE A 186 13.48 3.09 -10.63
CA ILE A 186 12.47 2.04 -10.42
C ILE A 186 12.73 0.86 -11.35
N LEU A 187 12.96 1.11 -12.64
CA LEU A 187 13.26 0.07 -13.63
C LEU A 187 14.55 -0.70 -13.28
N ARG A 188 15.61 0.03 -12.88
CA ARG A 188 16.84 -0.60 -12.42
C ARG A 188 16.61 -1.47 -11.19
N ALA A 189 15.90 -0.93 -10.19
CA ALA A 189 15.59 -1.66 -8.97
C ALA A 189 14.73 -2.90 -9.26
N ALA A 190 13.81 -2.84 -10.22
CA ALA A 190 12.96 -3.96 -10.60
C ALA A 190 13.79 -5.13 -11.14
N MET A 191 14.86 -4.85 -11.88
CA MET A 191 15.79 -5.87 -12.37
C MET A 191 16.79 -6.34 -11.31
N GLU A 192 17.31 -5.41 -10.50
CA GLU A 192 18.36 -5.69 -9.52
C GLU A 192 17.85 -6.43 -8.28
N HIS A 193 16.63 -6.15 -7.86
CA HIS A 193 16.04 -6.72 -6.64
C HIS A 193 15.23 -7.99 -6.90
N MET A 194 15.07 -8.42 -8.15
CA MET A 194 14.39 -9.68 -8.44
C MET A 194 15.15 -10.86 -7.83
N GLY A 195 14.43 -11.70 -7.08
CA GLY A 195 14.98 -12.75 -6.25
C GLY A 195 15.66 -12.29 -4.97
N THR A 196 15.39 -11.09 -4.46
CA THR A 196 15.88 -10.65 -3.13
C THR A 196 14.74 -10.50 -2.13
N GLN A 197 15.05 -10.69 -0.85
CA GLN A 197 14.07 -10.57 0.24
C GLN A 197 14.23 -9.25 0.99
N GLY A 198 15.44 -8.69 1.06
CA GLY A 198 15.66 -7.44 1.77
C GLY A 198 15.94 -7.59 3.26
N ASP A 199 15.45 -6.64 4.05
CA ASP A 199 15.78 -6.41 5.45
C ASP A 199 14.52 -6.14 6.28
N GLY A 200 14.68 -5.78 7.56
CA GLY A 200 13.56 -5.52 8.46
C GLY A 200 12.93 -6.81 8.98
N ASN A 201 11.60 -6.92 8.90
CA ASN A 201 10.81 -8.08 9.35
C ASN A 201 10.69 -9.19 8.28
N HIS A 202 11.47 -9.11 7.20
CA HIS A 202 11.43 -10.08 6.11
C HIS A 202 12.16 -11.37 6.49
N PHE A 203 11.61 -12.52 6.11
CA PHE A 203 12.17 -13.83 6.49
C PHE A 203 11.90 -14.94 5.48
N ALA A 204 12.66 -16.03 5.61
CA ALA A 204 12.37 -17.32 5.01
C ALA A 204 12.32 -18.35 6.16
N PHE A 205 11.16 -18.96 6.34
CA PHE A 205 10.87 -19.90 7.42
C PHE A 205 10.66 -21.29 6.84
N VAL A 206 11.38 -22.28 7.36
CA VAL A 206 11.18 -23.69 7.04
C VAL A 206 10.75 -24.42 8.30
N GLY A 207 9.61 -25.10 8.23
CA GLY A 207 9.05 -25.82 9.37
C GLY A 207 8.23 -27.02 8.94
N ARG A 208 7.75 -27.79 9.90
CA ARG A 208 6.79 -28.88 9.65
C ARG A 208 5.39 -28.41 10.02
N SER A 209 4.43 -28.67 9.13
CA SER A 209 3.02 -28.47 9.42
C SER A 209 2.61 -29.42 10.55
N SER A 210 2.01 -28.89 11.62
CA SER A 210 1.45 -29.71 12.70
C SER A 210 0.24 -30.54 12.25
N ALA A 211 -0.48 -30.09 11.21
CA ALA A 211 -1.66 -30.77 10.69
C ALA A 211 -1.32 -31.95 9.78
N THR A 212 -0.23 -31.87 9.00
CA THR A 212 0.11 -32.87 7.97
C THR A 212 1.46 -33.56 8.18
N GLY A 213 2.33 -33.01 9.02
CA GLY A 213 3.73 -33.43 9.16
C GLY A 213 4.66 -33.00 8.01
N ASN A 214 4.10 -32.41 6.94
CA ASN A 214 4.87 -32.02 5.76
C ASN A 214 5.82 -30.85 6.05
N THR A 215 6.99 -30.89 5.40
CA THR A 215 7.94 -29.79 5.38
C THR A 215 7.43 -28.67 4.48
N CYS A 216 7.42 -27.46 5.01
CA CYS A 216 6.86 -26.28 4.36
C CYS A 216 7.88 -25.14 4.35
N LEU A 217 7.91 -24.36 3.27
CA LEU A 217 8.64 -23.10 3.16
C LEU A 217 7.64 -21.94 3.13
N VAL A 218 7.85 -20.96 4.00
CA VAL A 218 7.15 -19.67 3.97
C VAL A 218 8.17 -18.56 3.78
N THR A 219 7.95 -17.66 2.80
CA THR A 219 8.73 -16.43 2.71
C THR A 219 7.84 -15.22 2.96
N HIS A 220 8.40 -14.20 3.60
CA HIS A 220 7.76 -12.94 3.91
C HIS A 220 8.66 -11.80 3.42
N HIS A 221 8.19 -11.03 2.45
CA HIS A 221 8.84 -9.82 1.93
C HIS A 221 7.89 -9.06 0.98
N GLY A 222 8.23 -7.81 0.68
CA GLY A 222 7.48 -7.02 -0.30
C GLY A 222 8.24 -6.67 -1.57
N SER A 223 7.83 -5.54 -2.13
CA SER A 223 8.20 -5.07 -3.46
C SER A 223 9.55 -4.38 -3.56
N ARG A 224 10.29 -4.28 -2.45
CA ARG A 224 11.66 -3.75 -2.41
C ARG A 224 11.76 -2.34 -3.01
N GLY A 225 12.90 -2.01 -3.62
CA GLY A 225 13.15 -0.74 -4.29
C GLY A 225 12.05 -0.30 -5.28
N PRO A 226 11.50 -1.18 -6.14
CA PRO A 226 10.38 -0.82 -7.01
C PRO A 226 9.18 -0.19 -6.28
N GLY A 227 8.66 -0.84 -5.25
CA GLY A 227 7.51 -0.31 -4.51
C GLY A 227 7.87 0.91 -3.67
N ALA A 228 9.06 0.96 -3.07
CA ALA A 228 9.52 2.14 -2.35
C ALA A 228 9.60 3.39 -3.27
N GLY A 229 10.03 3.19 -4.52
CA GLY A 229 10.02 4.22 -5.55
C GLY A 229 8.59 4.67 -5.90
N LEU A 230 7.70 3.72 -6.15
CA LEU A 230 6.28 4.01 -6.42
C LEU A 230 5.62 4.76 -5.26
N TYR A 231 5.84 4.34 -4.01
CA TYR A 231 5.33 4.99 -2.82
C TYR A 231 5.79 6.45 -2.73
N THR A 232 7.08 6.70 -2.97
CA THR A 232 7.66 8.04 -2.93
C THR A 232 7.01 8.97 -3.97
N LEU A 233 6.81 8.47 -5.20
CA LEU A 233 6.14 9.22 -6.26
C LEU A 233 4.65 9.41 -5.96
N GLY A 234 3.96 8.37 -5.47
CA GLY A 234 2.56 8.41 -5.04
C GLY A 234 2.33 9.47 -3.97
N MET A 235 3.12 9.46 -2.88
CA MET A 235 3.03 10.47 -1.81
C MET A 235 3.27 11.89 -2.33
N ARG A 236 4.18 12.08 -3.30
CA ARG A 236 4.41 13.40 -3.92
C ARG A 236 3.18 13.88 -4.69
N VAL A 237 2.50 12.98 -5.42
CA VAL A 237 1.27 13.30 -6.14
C VAL A 237 0.14 13.59 -5.17
N ALA A 238 -0.06 12.72 -4.19
CA ALA A 238 -1.08 12.86 -3.16
C ALA A 238 -0.95 14.19 -2.40
N GLU A 239 0.26 14.61 -2.05
CA GLU A 239 0.48 15.88 -1.36
C GLU A 239 0.05 17.11 -2.19
N ARG A 240 0.19 17.06 -3.53
CA ARG A 240 -0.32 18.14 -4.39
C ARG A 240 -1.85 18.21 -4.34
N PHE A 241 -2.52 17.06 -4.35
CA PHE A 241 -3.97 17.00 -4.18
C PHE A 241 -4.39 17.47 -2.80
N ARG A 242 -3.76 17.01 -1.73
CA ARG A 242 -4.07 17.41 -0.35
C ARG A 242 -4.00 18.92 -0.15
N LYS A 243 -2.93 19.59 -0.63
CA LYS A 243 -2.78 21.06 -0.56
C LYS A 243 -3.89 21.83 -1.27
N ARG A 244 -4.52 21.23 -2.29
CA ARG A 244 -5.62 21.84 -3.05
C ARG A 244 -6.99 21.48 -2.49
N LEU A 245 -7.15 20.24 -2.05
CA LEU A 245 -8.45 19.65 -1.69
C LEU A 245 -8.72 19.76 -0.20
N SER A 246 -7.74 19.47 0.67
CA SER A 246 -7.92 19.48 2.12
C SER A 246 -6.62 19.81 2.85
N PRO A 247 -6.21 21.09 2.92
CA PRO A 247 -4.97 21.50 3.58
C PRO A 247 -4.89 21.16 5.07
N ALA A 248 -6.05 20.93 5.73
CA ALA A 248 -6.15 20.52 7.12
C ALA A 248 -5.91 19.02 7.34
N THR A 249 -6.05 18.18 6.30
CA THR A 249 -5.73 16.75 6.38
C THR A 249 -4.22 16.58 6.59
N ALA A 250 -3.83 15.60 7.43
CA ALA A 250 -2.43 15.27 7.67
C ALA A 250 -1.74 14.84 6.37
N LYS A 251 -0.44 15.16 6.25
CA LYS A 251 0.35 14.82 5.04
C LYS A 251 0.39 13.30 4.78
N ASP A 252 0.46 12.49 5.83
CA ASP A 252 0.50 11.04 5.71
C ASP A 252 -0.84 10.43 5.25
N ASN A 253 -1.93 11.20 5.37
CA ASN A 253 -3.28 10.86 4.92
C ASN A 253 -3.68 11.62 3.63
N ALA A 254 -2.68 12.04 2.86
CA ALA A 254 -2.88 12.59 1.53
C ALA A 254 -3.38 11.51 0.56
N TRP A 255 -4.27 11.87 -0.36
CA TRP A 255 -4.80 10.95 -1.35
C TRP A 255 -4.68 11.44 -2.78
N ILE A 256 -4.77 10.47 -3.70
CA ILE A 256 -4.96 10.68 -5.13
C ILE A 256 -6.44 10.35 -5.43
N PRO A 257 -7.23 11.29 -5.99
CA PRO A 257 -8.58 10.99 -6.46
C PRO A 257 -8.55 9.85 -7.49
N ALA A 258 -9.32 8.79 -7.25
CA ALA A 258 -9.18 7.54 -7.98
C ALA A 258 -9.58 7.63 -9.46
N ASP A 259 -10.47 8.57 -9.79
CA ASP A 259 -10.95 8.87 -11.14
C ASP A 259 -10.06 9.84 -11.93
N SER A 260 -9.10 10.48 -11.26
CA SER A 260 -8.12 11.33 -11.93
C SER A 260 -7.17 10.50 -12.81
N PRO A 261 -6.56 11.10 -13.86
CA PRO A 261 -5.53 10.43 -14.64
C PRO A 261 -4.40 9.85 -13.78
N GLU A 262 -3.97 10.58 -12.75
CA GLU A 262 -2.98 10.10 -11.79
C GLU A 262 -3.50 8.94 -10.92
N GLY A 263 -4.78 8.95 -10.54
CA GLY A 263 -5.40 7.87 -9.76
C GLY A 263 -5.47 6.57 -10.54
N ILE A 264 -5.87 6.64 -11.82
CA ILE A 264 -5.91 5.50 -12.73
C ILE A 264 -4.50 4.92 -12.91
N ALA A 265 -3.52 5.77 -13.25
CA ALA A 265 -2.14 5.34 -13.45
C ALA A 265 -1.51 4.79 -12.16
N TYR A 266 -1.81 5.37 -10.99
CA TYR A 266 -1.30 4.88 -9.71
C TYR A 266 -1.91 3.53 -9.34
N TRP A 267 -3.21 3.34 -9.56
CA TRP A 267 -3.87 2.05 -9.36
C TRP A 267 -3.24 0.96 -10.25
N GLU A 268 -3.04 1.24 -11.54
CA GLU A 268 -2.35 0.31 -12.45
C GLU A 268 -0.93 -0.01 -11.96
N ALA A 269 -0.20 0.99 -11.46
CA ALA A 269 1.13 0.80 -10.90
C ALA A 269 1.12 -0.12 -9.66
N LEU A 270 0.13 0.01 -8.76
CA LEU A 270 -0.04 -0.90 -7.62
C LEU A 270 -0.22 -2.35 -8.09
N GLN A 271 -1.03 -2.58 -9.13
CA GLN A 271 -1.25 -3.91 -9.70
C GLN A 271 0.03 -4.49 -10.35
N LEU A 272 0.83 -3.65 -11.01
CA LEU A 272 2.12 -4.04 -11.57
C LEU A 272 3.14 -4.37 -10.49
N ILE A 273 3.17 -3.63 -9.39
CA ILE A 273 3.99 -3.95 -8.22
C ILE A 273 3.54 -5.27 -7.59
N ARG A 274 2.23 -5.52 -7.45
CA ARG A 274 1.68 -6.81 -6.99
C ARG A 274 2.17 -7.98 -7.85
N ARG A 275 2.11 -7.83 -9.18
CA ARG A 275 2.64 -8.84 -10.13
C ARG A 275 4.15 -9.06 -9.94
N TRP A 276 4.93 -7.99 -9.76
CA TRP A 276 6.37 -8.07 -9.53
C TRP A 276 6.69 -8.80 -8.21
N THR A 277 6.02 -8.46 -7.12
CA THR A 277 6.26 -9.10 -5.81
C THR A 277 5.90 -10.59 -5.85
N LYS A 278 4.78 -10.95 -6.47
CA LYS A 278 4.41 -12.37 -6.67
C LYS A 278 5.47 -13.13 -7.47
N ALA A 279 6.01 -12.51 -8.52
CA ALA A 279 7.09 -13.09 -9.32
C ALA A 279 8.38 -13.26 -8.50
N ASN A 280 8.69 -12.29 -7.64
CA ASN A 280 9.84 -12.32 -6.74
C ASN A 280 9.79 -13.50 -5.77
N HIS A 281 8.67 -13.67 -5.05
CA HIS A 281 8.45 -14.84 -4.21
C HIS A 281 8.57 -16.15 -5.00
N ASN A 282 7.89 -16.24 -6.16
CA ASN A 282 7.93 -17.44 -6.98
C ASN A 282 9.34 -17.79 -7.43
N ALA A 283 10.17 -16.81 -7.79
CA ALA A 283 11.53 -17.07 -8.24
C ALA A 283 12.38 -17.67 -7.11
N ILE A 284 12.23 -17.20 -5.87
CA ILE A 284 12.91 -17.76 -4.69
C ILE A 284 12.42 -19.18 -4.39
N HIS A 285 11.09 -19.37 -4.31
CA HIS A 285 10.50 -20.69 -4.04
C HIS A 285 10.85 -21.70 -5.12
N GLN A 286 10.86 -21.28 -6.39
CA GLN A 286 11.24 -22.13 -7.50
C GLN A 286 12.72 -22.48 -7.46
N ALA A 287 13.60 -21.52 -7.20
CA ALA A 287 15.04 -21.78 -7.08
C ALA A 287 15.34 -22.76 -5.93
N ALA A 288 14.68 -22.60 -4.77
CA ALA A 288 14.80 -23.54 -3.66
C ALA A 288 14.27 -24.95 -4.03
N THR A 289 13.15 -25.02 -4.77
CA THR A 289 12.58 -26.29 -5.27
C THR A 289 13.55 -27.02 -6.18
N VAL A 290 14.16 -26.31 -7.13
CA VAL A 290 15.16 -26.87 -8.05
C VAL A 290 16.42 -27.30 -7.31
N ALA A 291 16.94 -26.48 -6.39
CA ALA A 291 18.13 -26.79 -5.60
C ALA A 291 17.94 -28.02 -4.69
N MET A 292 16.74 -28.20 -4.13
CA MET A 292 16.39 -29.37 -3.32
C MET A 292 16.16 -30.64 -4.17
N GLY A 293 15.93 -30.51 -5.48
CA GLY A 293 15.51 -31.64 -6.32
C GLY A 293 14.13 -32.21 -5.94
N ALA A 294 13.30 -31.43 -5.26
CA ALA A 294 12.00 -31.83 -4.76
C ALA A 294 10.86 -31.44 -5.71
N LYS A 295 9.67 -32.00 -5.49
CA LYS A 295 8.43 -31.58 -6.14
C LYS A 295 7.57 -30.81 -5.15
N ALA A 296 7.24 -29.56 -5.48
CA ALA A 296 6.25 -28.79 -4.73
C ALA A 296 4.86 -29.42 -4.89
N ARG A 297 4.19 -29.74 -3.78
CA ARG A 297 2.82 -30.29 -3.78
C ARG A 297 1.77 -29.19 -3.93
N GLU A 298 1.96 -28.11 -3.18
CA GLU A 298 1.07 -26.96 -3.18
C GLU A 298 1.91 -25.67 -3.06
N ARG A 299 1.43 -24.59 -3.69
CA ARG A 299 2.00 -23.26 -3.56
C ARG A 299 0.90 -22.21 -3.66
N PHE A 300 0.81 -21.33 -2.69
CA PHE A 300 -0.11 -20.20 -2.68
C PHE A 300 0.50 -19.02 -1.94
N TRP A 301 -0.14 -17.86 -2.05
CA TRP A 301 0.36 -16.61 -1.49
C TRP A 301 -0.81 -15.69 -1.13
N ASN A 302 -0.57 -14.70 -0.27
CA ASN A 302 -1.49 -13.60 -0.01
C ASN A 302 -0.74 -12.34 0.35
N GLU A 303 -1.33 -11.20 0.00
CA GLU A 303 -0.86 -9.87 0.41
C GLU A 303 -1.32 -9.56 1.83
N HIS A 304 -0.57 -8.73 2.54
CA HIS A 304 -1.02 -8.14 3.81
C HIS A 304 -0.76 -6.63 3.95
N ASN A 305 -0.02 -6.03 3.01
CA ASN A 305 0.23 -4.58 2.91
C ASN A 305 -0.18 -4.13 1.50
N PHE A 306 -1.46 -3.86 1.26
CA PHE A 306 -1.91 -3.55 -0.09
C PHE A 306 -3.20 -2.73 -0.12
N VAL A 307 -3.65 -2.39 -1.33
CA VAL A 307 -4.92 -1.70 -1.57
C VAL A 307 -5.83 -2.61 -2.39
N PHE A 308 -7.03 -2.87 -1.87
CA PHE A 308 -8.04 -3.67 -2.54
C PHE A 308 -9.21 -2.78 -2.95
N ARG A 309 -10.04 -3.24 -3.90
CA ARG A 309 -11.09 -2.41 -4.48
C ARG A 309 -12.41 -3.16 -4.62
N ARG A 310 -13.51 -2.53 -4.21
CA ARG A 310 -14.90 -2.94 -4.48
C ARG A 310 -15.68 -1.75 -5.00
N GLY A 311 -16.00 -1.74 -6.30
CA GLY A 311 -16.67 -0.60 -6.92
C GLY A 311 -15.85 0.70 -6.78
N ASN A 312 -16.39 1.68 -6.05
CA ASN A 312 -15.71 2.95 -5.76
C ASN A 312 -15.02 2.98 -4.38
N LEU A 313 -15.04 1.87 -3.64
CA LEU A 313 -14.40 1.75 -2.34
C LEU A 313 -13.00 1.13 -2.48
N PHE A 314 -12.03 1.74 -1.79
CA PHE A 314 -10.66 1.29 -1.69
C PHE A 314 -10.38 0.87 -0.24
N TYR A 315 -9.81 -0.32 -0.06
CA TYR A 315 -9.53 -0.93 1.22
C TYR A 315 -8.02 -0.94 1.39
N HIS A 316 -7.51 -0.03 2.20
CA HIS A 316 -6.11 0.08 2.54
C HIS A 316 -5.81 -0.81 3.73
N ALA A 317 -5.00 -1.84 3.52
CA ALA A 317 -4.59 -2.78 4.54
C ALA A 317 -3.09 -2.66 4.79
N LYS A 318 -2.70 -2.53 6.06
CA LYS A 318 -1.30 -2.56 6.51
C LYS A 318 -1.18 -3.59 7.62
N GLY A 319 -0.55 -4.71 7.34
CA GLY A 319 -0.44 -5.87 8.22
C GLY A 319 -1.77 -6.61 8.38
N ALA A 320 -2.66 -6.55 7.40
CA ALA A 320 -3.96 -7.21 7.46
C ALA A 320 -4.20 -8.02 6.18
N THR A 321 -4.49 -9.30 6.34
CA THR A 321 -4.63 -10.26 5.23
C THR A 321 -6.10 -10.40 4.85
N PRO A 322 -6.49 -10.20 3.58
CA PRO A 322 -7.89 -10.37 3.19
C PRO A 322 -8.31 -11.84 3.32
N VAL A 323 -9.53 -12.07 3.79
CA VAL A 323 -10.21 -13.38 3.78
C VAL A 323 -11.36 -13.41 2.77
N ALA A 324 -11.79 -12.25 2.27
CA ALA A 324 -12.82 -12.15 1.25
C ALA A 324 -12.31 -12.61 -0.12
N ALA A 325 -13.01 -13.56 -0.73
CA ALA A 325 -12.59 -14.20 -1.98
C ALA A 325 -12.44 -13.21 -3.16
N ASP A 326 -13.22 -12.13 -3.18
CA ASP A 326 -13.16 -11.14 -4.26
C ASP A 326 -11.88 -10.29 -4.26
N PHE A 327 -11.22 -10.16 -3.10
CA PHE A 327 -9.89 -9.53 -2.98
C PHE A 327 -8.75 -10.48 -3.35
N LEU A 328 -9.05 -11.78 -3.38
CA LEU A 328 -8.11 -12.87 -3.58
C LEU A 328 -8.48 -13.72 -4.80
N PRO A 329 -8.25 -13.22 -6.03
CA PRO A 329 -8.66 -13.94 -7.24
C PRO A 329 -8.00 -15.32 -7.42
N ASP A 330 -6.85 -15.55 -6.75
CA ASP A 330 -6.05 -16.77 -6.86
C ASP A 330 -6.05 -17.63 -5.58
N THR A 331 -7.00 -17.44 -4.65
CA THR A 331 -7.01 -18.18 -3.36
C THR A 331 -7.64 -19.57 -3.46
N SER A 332 -7.10 -20.51 -2.68
CA SER A 332 -7.72 -21.80 -2.34
C SER A 332 -8.66 -21.72 -1.13
N GLY A 333 -8.95 -20.50 -0.65
CA GLY A 333 -9.68 -20.23 0.58
C GLY A 333 -8.83 -20.34 1.85
N VAL A 334 -7.51 -20.54 1.71
CA VAL A 334 -6.54 -20.56 2.80
C VAL A 334 -5.68 -19.30 2.73
N GLN A 335 -5.46 -18.68 3.89
CA GLN A 335 -4.60 -17.52 4.08
C GLN A 335 -3.43 -17.87 4.98
N ILE A 336 -2.28 -17.25 4.72
CA ILE A 336 -1.05 -17.35 5.50
C ILE A 336 -1.00 -16.13 6.43
N VAL A 337 -0.95 -16.37 7.73
CA VAL A 337 -0.79 -15.32 8.74
C VAL A 337 0.54 -15.56 9.47
N PRO A 338 1.60 -14.82 9.12
CA PRO A 338 2.84 -14.88 9.88
C PRO A 338 2.66 -14.13 11.20
N LEU A 339 3.14 -14.71 12.30
CA LEU A 339 3.23 -14.01 13.58
C LEU A 339 4.54 -13.21 13.62
N ASN A 340 5.58 -13.77 14.22
CA ASN A 340 6.93 -13.23 14.17
C ASN A 340 7.94 -14.31 13.75
N MET A 341 9.23 -13.97 13.68
CA MET A 341 10.27 -14.89 13.18
C MET A 341 10.56 -16.08 14.12
N GLY A 342 10.09 -16.05 15.37
CA GLY A 342 10.24 -17.12 16.36
C GLY A 342 8.98 -17.95 16.59
N GLU A 343 7.84 -17.49 16.09
CA GLU A 343 6.52 -18.12 16.30
C GLU A 343 6.05 -18.89 15.06
N PRO A 344 5.07 -19.82 15.21
CA PRO A 344 4.48 -20.53 14.08
C PRO A 344 3.85 -19.58 13.04
N VAL A 345 3.84 -20.03 11.79
CA VAL A 345 3.02 -19.43 10.74
C VAL A 345 1.66 -20.15 10.72
N LEU A 346 0.59 -19.39 10.82
CA LEU A 346 -0.77 -19.93 10.82
C LEU A 346 -1.31 -20.03 9.40
N LEU A 347 -1.98 -21.15 9.11
CA LEU A 347 -2.79 -21.32 7.90
C LEU A 347 -4.27 -21.30 8.31
N ILE A 348 -4.98 -20.26 7.91
CA ILE A 348 -6.35 -20.01 8.38
C ILE A 348 -7.35 -20.07 7.23
N ARG A 349 -8.62 -20.26 7.57
CA ARG A 349 -9.77 -19.93 6.72
C ARG A 349 -10.66 -18.96 7.49
N GLY A 350 -11.02 -17.85 6.87
CA GLY A 350 -11.85 -16.82 7.49
C GLY A 350 -13.17 -16.60 6.76
N THR A 351 -14.09 -15.89 7.42
CA THR A 351 -15.30 -15.36 6.79
C THR A 351 -15.35 -13.85 6.97
N THR A 352 -16.01 -13.16 6.05
CA THR A 352 -16.21 -11.71 6.16
C THR A 352 -17.25 -11.41 7.24
N THR A 353 -16.93 -10.46 8.11
CA THR A 353 -17.81 -9.93 9.15
C THR A 353 -17.75 -8.41 9.16
N ASP A 354 -18.71 -7.76 9.81
CA ASP A 354 -18.71 -6.29 9.97
C ASP A 354 -17.52 -5.80 10.81
N ARG A 355 -16.93 -6.68 11.64
CA ARG A 355 -15.79 -6.35 12.50
C ARG A 355 -14.44 -6.45 11.80
N ASN A 356 -14.35 -7.18 10.68
CA ASN A 356 -13.09 -7.37 9.97
C ASN A 356 -13.08 -6.78 8.56
N LEU A 357 -14.24 -6.38 8.03
CA LEU A 357 -14.39 -5.77 6.70
C LEU A 357 -13.84 -6.63 5.55
N GLY A 358 -13.69 -7.94 5.78
CA GLY A 358 -13.14 -8.90 4.84
C GLY A 358 -11.65 -9.23 5.02
N PHE A 359 -11.07 -8.90 6.18
CA PHE A 359 -9.68 -9.18 6.58
C PHE A 359 -9.60 -10.05 7.85
#